data_AF-A0A8D8B1M1-F1
#
_entry.id   AF-A0A8D8B1M1-F1
#
_cell.length_a   1.000
_cell.length_b   1.000
_cell.length_c   1.000
_cell.angle_alpha   90.00
_cell.angle_beta   90.00
_cell.angle_gamma   90.00
#
_symmetry.space_group_name_H-M   'P 1'
#
loop_
_entity.id
_entity.type
_entity.pdbx_description
1 polymer ?
#
loop_
_entity_poly.entity_id
_entity_poly.type
_entity_poly.pdbx_seq_one_letter_code
_entity_poly.pdbx_strand_id
1 'polypeptide(L)'
;MSDNNFKSLEDTLDKYIPPEELREVKRILYGRAEDNPITFSSEATSLAKEVGVDLRGYTFTARKEDLRRPRIVRVGAIQNTVDIPTTAPIHVQRDALHEKVSNILRVAASAGVNIICFQEAWTMPFAFCTREKFPWCEFAEDAEHGPTTKLMKELAKQYNMVIVSPILERDSNHNDTIWNTAVVISNNGNFIGKHRKNH
;
A
#
# COMPACT_ATOMS: atom_id res chain seq x y z
N MET A 1 9.84 -20.45 -17.35
CA MET A 1 9.09 -19.91 -16.20
C MET A 1 8.94 -21.07 -15.24
N SER A 2 9.38 -20.94 -13.99
CA SER A 2 9.34 -22.04 -13.02
C SER A 2 7.88 -22.39 -12.69
N ASP A 3 7.48 -23.62 -13.02
CA ASP A 3 6.24 -24.27 -12.59
C ASP A 3 6.24 -24.55 -11.09
N ASN A 4 6.41 -23.53 -10.25
CA ASN A 4 6.19 -23.67 -8.82
C ASN A 4 4.81 -23.11 -8.48
N ASN A 5 3.88 -24.03 -8.19
CA ASN A 5 2.57 -23.80 -7.56
C ASN A 5 2.66 -23.19 -6.14
N PHE A 6 3.75 -22.51 -5.81
CA PHE A 6 3.96 -21.85 -4.53
C PHE A 6 3.18 -20.54 -4.50
N LYS A 7 2.15 -20.48 -3.65
CA LYS A 7 1.32 -19.28 -3.47
C LYS A 7 1.81 -18.40 -2.34
N SER A 8 2.04 -18.97 -1.17
CA SER A 8 2.62 -18.29 -0.02
C SER A 8 3.39 -19.27 0.87
N LEU A 9 4.31 -18.74 1.68
CA LEU A 9 5.05 -19.53 2.65
C LEU A 9 4.10 -20.07 3.70
N GLU A 10 3.23 -19.21 4.23
CA GLU A 10 2.28 -19.52 5.30
C GLU A 10 1.33 -20.66 4.89
N ASP A 11 0.71 -20.58 3.70
CA ASP A 11 -0.19 -21.64 3.23
C ASP A 11 0.55 -22.97 3.05
N THR A 12 1.84 -22.92 2.71
CA THR A 12 2.68 -24.12 2.58
C THR A 12 3.02 -24.70 3.96
N LEU A 13 3.43 -23.87 4.93
CA LEU A 13 3.73 -24.33 6.29
C LEU A 13 2.48 -24.91 6.95
N ASP A 14 1.34 -24.23 6.85
CA ASP A 14 0.07 -24.66 7.43
C ASP A 14 -0.44 -25.98 6.83
N LYS A 15 -0.15 -26.22 5.55
CA LYS A 15 -0.57 -27.45 4.85
C LYS A 15 0.28 -28.67 5.19
N TYR A 16 1.58 -28.48 5.39
CA TYR A 16 2.54 -29.59 5.41
C TYR A 16 3.19 -29.86 6.77
N ILE A 17 3.13 -28.92 7.72
CA ILE A 17 3.76 -29.08 9.04
C ILE A 17 2.69 -29.42 10.10
N PRO A 18 2.90 -30.45 10.93
CA PRO A 18 1.98 -30.79 12.02
C PRO A 18 1.76 -29.61 12.99
N PRO A 19 0.57 -29.44 13.59
CA PRO A 19 0.24 -28.25 14.39
C PRO A 19 1.20 -27.93 15.55
N GLU A 20 1.70 -28.94 16.26
CA GLU A 20 2.68 -28.79 17.36
C GLU A 20 4.02 -28.24 16.83
N GLU A 21 4.54 -28.84 15.76
CA GLU A 21 5.80 -28.42 15.13
C GLU A 21 5.66 -27.05 14.45
N LEU A 22 4.50 -26.79 13.85
CA LEU A 22 4.19 -25.52 13.18
C LEU A 22 4.23 -24.35 14.16
N ARG A 23 3.75 -24.53 15.40
CA ARG A 23 3.88 -23.51 16.46
C ARG A 23 5.35 -23.16 16.72
N GLU A 24 6.22 -24.16 16.78
CA GLU A 24 7.65 -23.96 17.03
C GLU A 24 8.35 -23.34 15.81
N VAL A 25 8.01 -23.78 14.60
CA VAL A 25 8.49 -23.19 13.34
C VAL A 25 8.09 -21.72 13.26
N LYS A 26 6.81 -21.37 13.53
CA LYS A 26 6.35 -19.98 13.55
C LYS A 26 7.04 -19.17 14.64
N ARG A 27 7.27 -19.76 15.83
CA ARG A 27 8.00 -19.09 16.93
C ARG A 27 9.41 -18.69 16.51
N ILE A 28 10.11 -19.56 15.77
CA ILE A 28 11.48 -19.30 15.29
C ILE A 28 11.48 -18.30 14.11
N LEU A 29 10.62 -18.48 13.11
CA LEU A 29 10.61 -17.66 11.90
C LEU A 29 10.02 -16.26 12.12
N TYR A 30 8.92 -16.16 12.88
CA TYR A 30 8.15 -14.93 13.03
C TYR A 30 8.21 -14.33 14.44
N GLY A 31 8.89 -15.00 15.38
CA GLY A 31 8.95 -14.58 16.78
C GLY A 31 7.66 -14.82 17.57
N ARG A 32 6.70 -15.59 17.02
CA ARG A 32 5.40 -15.89 17.66
C ARG A 32 4.86 -17.25 17.22
N ALA A 33 4.20 -17.97 18.14
CA ALA A 33 3.63 -19.28 17.83
C ALA A 33 2.27 -19.21 17.11
N GLU A 34 1.57 -18.07 17.19
CA GLU A 34 0.23 -17.85 16.65
C GLU A 34 0.16 -16.53 15.89
N ASP A 35 -0.64 -16.47 14.83
CA ASP A 35 -0.67 -15.33 13.90
C ASP A 35 -1.53 -14.15 14.37
N ASN A 36 -2.44 -14.36 15.33
CA ASN A 36 -3.38 -13.36 15.86
C ASN A 36 -4.17 -12.62 14.76
N PRO A 37 -4.97 -13.35 13.94
CA PRO A 37 -5.69 -12.75 12.83
C PRO A 37 -6.80 -11.79 13.30
N ILE A 38 -7.07 -10.76 12.50
CA ILE A 38 -8.21 -9.87 12.68
C ILE A 38 -9.43 -10.47 11.99
N THR A 39 -10.55 -10.57 12.71
CA THR A 39 -11.86 -10.84 12.11
C THR A 39 -12.43 -9.55 11.54
N PHE A 40 -12.50 -9.46 10.20
CA PHE A 40 -13.14 -8.34 9.51
C PHE A 40 -14.66 -8.49 9.48
N SER A 41 -15.36 -7.37 9.26
CA SER A 41 -16.81 -7.38 9.04
C SER A 41 -17.17 -8.13 7.74
N SER A 42 -18.40 -8.64 7.65
CA SER A 42 -18.93 -9.26 6.44
C SER A 42 -18.96 -8.29 5.24
N GLU A 43 -19.17 -7.02 5.52
CA GLU A 43 -19.10 -5.94 4.53
C GLU A 43 -17.68 -5.84 3.94
N ALA A 44 -16.65 -5.76 4.78
CA ALA A 44 -15.27 -5.63 4.32
C ALA A 44 -14.80 -6.85 3.53
N THR A 45 -15.16 -8.07 3.98
CA THR A 45 -14.79 -9.30 3.26
C THR A 45 -15.54 -9.46 1.94
N SER A 46 -16.83 -9.07 1.88
CA SER A 46 -17.61 -9.10 0.63
C SER A 46 -17.06 -8.08 -0.38
N LEU A 47 -16.72 -6.89 0.09
CA LEU A 47 -16.15 -5.83 -0.73
C LEU A 47 -14.76 -6.22 -1.27
N ALA A 48 -13.92 -6.84 -0.45
CA ALA A 48 -12.62 -7.36 -0.90
C ALA A 48 -12.78 -8.39 -2.02
N LYS A 49 -13.78 -9.27 -1.91
CA LYS A 49 -14.11 -10.26 -2.94
C LYS A 49 -14.65 -9.60 -4.22
N GLU A 50 -15.49 -8.58 -4.11
CA GLU A 50 -16.00 -7.80 -5.25
C GLU A 50 -14.86 -7.11 -6.01
N VAL A 51 -13.96 -6.45 -5.28
CA VAL A 51 -12.79 -5.75 -5.83
C VAL A 51 -11.72 -6.74 -6.33
N GLY A 52 -11.76 -8.00 -5.88
CA GLY A 52 -10.84 -9.05 -6.31
C GLY A 52 -9.46 -8.96 -5.65
N VAL A 53 -9.42 -8.62 -4.35
CA VAL A 53 -8.17 -8.43 -3.60
C VAL A 53 -8.11 -9.27 -2.33
N ASP A 54 -6.90 -9.71 -1.99
CA ASP A 54 -6.65 -10.43 -0.73
C ASP A 54 -6.68 -9.46 0.44
N LEU A 55 -7.64 -9.67 1.36
CA LEU A 55 -7.73 -8.93 2.63
C LEU A 55 -7.25 -9.81 3.78
N ARG A 56 -6.06 -9.52 4.31
CA ARG A 56 -5.49 -10.17 5.51
C ARG A 56 -5.22 -9.12 6.59
N GLY A 57 -5.34 -9.51 7.85
CA GLY A 57 -5.13 -8.62 8.99
C GLY A 57 -4.64 -9.37 10.21
N TYR A 58 -3.73 -8.76 10.95
CA TYR A 58 -3.09 -9.34 12.13
C TYR A 58 -2.97 -8.31 13.24
N THR A 59 -2.97 -8.75 14.48
CA THR A 59 -2.90 -7.88 15.66
C THR A 59 -1.55 -7.96 16.33
N PHE A 60 -1.02 -6.79 16.69
CA PHE A 60 0.10 -6.66 17.63
C PHE A 60 -0.43 -6.01 18.91
N THR A 61 -0.11 -6.61 20.06
CA THR A 61 -0.58 -6.14 21.36
C THR A 61 0.56 -5.59 22.19
N ALA A 62 0.21 -4.79 23.18
CA ALA A 62 1.12 -4.27 24.18
C ALA A 62 0.57 -4.58 25.58
N ARG A 63 1.45 -4.59 26.58
CA ARG A 63 1.04 -4.71 27.98
C ARG A 63 0.18 -3.50 28.36
N LYS A 64 -0.83 -3.73 29.20
CA LYS A 64 -1.66 -2.66 29.74
C LYS A 64 -0.79 -1.74 30.60
N GLU A 65 -0.85 -0.44 30.32
CA GLU A 65 -0.28 0.59 31.20
C GLU A 65 -1.33 1.08 32.20
N ASP A 66 -0.87 1.53 33.36
CA ASP A 66 -1.73 2.11 34.38
C ASP A 66 -2.10 3.56 34.05
N LEU A 67 -1.12 4.35 33.60
CA LEU A 67 -1.29 5.79 33.36
C LEU A 67 -1.77 6.14 31.95
N ARG A 68 -1.67 5.20 30.98
CA ARG A 68 -2.01 5.47 29.59
C ARG A 68 -3.06 4.50 29.08
N ARG A 69 -4.05 5.06 28.38
CA ARG A 69 -4.99 4.27 27.61
C ARG A 69 -4.28 3.68 26.39
N PRO A 70 -4.68 2.49 25.91
CA PRO A 70 -4.16 1.93 24.67
C PRO A 70 -4.38 2.89 23.51
N ARG A 71 -3.32 3.15 22.73
CA ARG A 71 -3.40 3.90 21.47
C ARG A 71 -3.45 2.90 20.32
N ILE A 72 -4.64 2.35 20.08
CA ILE A 72 -4.85 1.37 19.02
C ILE A 72 -4.91 2.10 17.67
N VAL A 73 -4.16 1.61 16.70
CA VAL A 73 -4.14 2.11 15.32
C VAL A 73 -4.18 0.91 14.37
N ARG A 74 -4.95 1.05 13.28
CA ARG A 74 -4.94 0.10 12.16
C ARG A 74 -4.14 0.70 11.02
N VAL A 75 -3.11 -0.02 10.60
CA VAL A 75 -2.28 0.31 9.44
C VAL A 75 -2.62 -0.62 8.28
N GLY A 76 -2.73 -0.07 7.08
CA GLY A 76 -2.90 -0.80 5.83
C GLY A 76 -1.67 -0.68 4.95
N ALA A 77 -1.31 -1.76 4.27
CA ALA A 77 -0.29 -1.77 3.23
C ALA A 77 -0.94 -2.31 1.95
N ILE A 78 -0.77 -1.60 0.84
CA ILE A 78 -1.28 -2.01 -0.47
C ILE A 78 -0.11 -2.50 -1.32
N GLN A 79 -0.31 -3.66 -1.94
CA GLN A 79 0.53 -4.16 -3.03
C GLN A 79 -0.35 -4.44 -4.25
N ASN A 80 0.09 -4.04 -5.43
CA ASN A 80 -0.65 -4.24 -6.67
C ASN A 80 0.28 -4.32 -7.88
N THR A 81 -0.24 -4.93 -8.94
CA THR A 81 0.35 -4.90 -10.28
C THR A 81 -0.15 -3.69 -11.08
N VAL A 82 0.57 -3.35 -12.15
CA VAL A 82 0.04 -2.56 -13.26
C VAL A 82 -1.03 -3.35 -14.02
N ASP A 83 -2.05 -2.66 -14.53
CA ASP A 83 -3.22 -3.32 -15.15
C ASP A 83 -3.22 -3.31 -16.67
N ILE A 84 -2.57 -2.32 -17.28
CA ILE A 84 -2.59 -2.13 -18.73
C ILE A 84 -1.18 -2.18 -19.32
N PRO A 85 -1.03 -2.46 -20.64
CA PRO A 85 0.28 -2.55 -21.27
C PRO A 85 1.09 -1.27 -21.11
N THR A 86 2.40 -1.42 -20.90
CA THR A 86 3.33 -0.29 -20.74
C THR A 86 3.52 0.54 -22.01
N THR A 87 2.99 0.07 -23.14
CA THR A 87 2.95 0.78 -24.43
C THR A 87 1.72 1.70 -24.59
N ALA A 88 0.76 1.65 -23.67
CA ALA A 88 -0.39 2.56 -23.66
C ALA A 88 0.05 4.01 -23.33
N PRO A 89 -0.75 5.04 -23.65
CA PRO A 89 -0.45 6.40 -23.22
C PRO A 89 -0.29 6.51 -21.71
N ILE A 90 0.72 7.25 -21.23
CA ILE A 90 1.11 7.30 -19.81
C ILE A 90 -0.03 7.72 -18.86
N HIS A 91 -0.91 8.64 -19.30
CA HIS A 91 -2.04 9.09 -18.50
C HIS A 91 -3.07 7.97 -18.32
N VAL A 92 -3.33 7.16 -19.36
CA VAL A 92 -4.23 5.99 -19.26
C VAL A 92 -3.65 4.96 -18.29
N GLN A 93 -2.33 4.75 -18.29
CA GLN A 93 -1.67 3.84 -17.34
C GLN A 93 -1.83 4.30 -15.91
N ARG A 94 -1.59 5.59 -15.64
CA ARG A 94 -1.75 6.19 -14.32
C ARG A 94 -3.21 6.14 -13.86
N ASP A 95 -4.15 6.51 -14.72
CA ASP A 95 -5.57 6.61 -14.35
C ASP A 95 -6.16 5.22 -14.05
N ALA A 96 -5.71 4.17 -14.74
CA ALA A 96 -6.06 2.78 -14.40
C ALA A 96 -5.54 2.38 -12.99
N LEU A 97 -4.31 2.78 -12.65
CA LEU A 97 -3.76 2.57 -11.30
C LEU A 97 -4.53 3.37 -10.24
N HIS A 98 -4.91 4.62 -10.55
CA HIS A 98 -5.75 5.45 -9.66
C HIS A 98 -7.09 4.78 -9.38
N GLU A 99 -7.77 4.26 -10.40
CA GLU A 99 -9.04 3.55 -10.24
C GLU A 99 -8.88 2.29 -9.38
N LYS A 100 -7.90 1.44 -9.69
CA LYS A 100 -7.62 0.22 -8.92
C LYS A 100 -7.33 0.52 -7.46
N VAL A 101 -6.41 1.46 -7.18
CA VAL A 101 -6.04 1.81 -5.80
C VAL A 101 -7.20 2.49 -5.07
N SER A 102 -8.03 3.27 -5.74
CA SER A 102 -9.25 3.85 -5.16
C SER A 102 -10.23 2.76 -4.68
N ASN A 103 -10.38 1.70 -5.46
CA ASN A 103 -11.19 0.54 -5.07
C ASN A 103 -10.58 -0.22 -3.88
N ILE A 104 -9.25 -0.36 -3.82
CA ILE A 104 -8.57 -0.97 -2.67
C ILE A 104 -8.71 -0.09 -1.41
N LEU A 105 -8.62 1.24 -1.55
CA LEU A 105 -8.84 2.18 -0.45
C LEU A 105 -10.25 2.04 0.15
N ARG A 106 -11.26 1.79 -0.70
CA ARG A 106 -12.64 1.50 -0.26
C ARG A 106 -12.69 0.26 0.66
N VAL A 107 -11.94 -0.79 0.32
CA VAL A 107 -11.79 -2.00 1.16
C VAL A 107 -11.04 -1.68 2.47
N ALA A 108 -9.95 -0.92 2.39
CA ALA A 108 -9.19 -0.54 3.58
C ALA A 108 -10.01 0.31 4.56
N ALA A 109 -10.86 1.21 4.04
CA ALA A 109 -11.76 2.02 4.83
C ALA A 109 -12.80 1.15 5.56
N SER A 110 -13.42 0.19 4.88
CA SER A 110 -14.38 -0.75 5.52
C SER A 110 -13.69 -1.68 6.52
N ALA A 111 -12.40 -1.96 6.34
CA ALA A 111 -11.55 -2.67 7.32
C ALA A 111 -11.12 -1.77 8.52
N GLY A 112 -11.49 -0.50 8.53
CA GLY A 112 -11.22 0.44 9.63
C GLY A 112 -9.77 0.94 9.69
N VAL A 113 -9.05 0.93 8.57
CA VAL A 113 -7.67 1.43 8.49
C VAL A 113 -7.60 2.93 8.81
N ASN A 114 -6.61 3.34 9.61
CA ASN A 114 -6.37 4.74 9.97
C ASN A 114 -5.22 5.36 9.17
N ILE A 115 -4.22 4.55 8.81
CA ILE A 115 -3.05 4.97 8.03
C ILE A 115 -2.81 3.93 6.95
N ILE A 116 -2.69 4.36 5.70
CA ILE A 116 -2.41 3.46 4.58
C ILE A 116 -1.18 3.90 3.80
N CYS A 117 -0.41 2.93 3.33
CA CYS A 117 0.77 3.15 2.50
C CYS A 117 0.69 2.32 1.22
N PHE A 118 1.12 2.95 0.12
CA PHE A 118 1.27 2.29 -1.18
C PHE A 118 2.72 1.84 -1.39
N GLN A 119 2.94 1.00 -2.40
CA GLN A 119 4.28 0.59 -2.83
C GLN A 119 5.06 1.74 -3.49
N GLU A 120 6.37 1.55 -3.66
CA GLU A 120 7.25 2.53 -4.32
C GLU A 120 6.78 2.82 -5.76
N ALA A 121 6.74 4.11 -6.13
CA ALA A 121 6.37 4.58 -7.47
C ALA A 121 5.07 3.95 -8.00
N TRP A 122 4.05 3.81 -7.14
CA TRP A 122 2.84 3.03 -7.42
C TRP A 122 2.03 3.50 -8.64
N THR A 123 2.25 4.74 -9.10
CA THR A 123 1.56 5.36 -10.23
C THR A 123 2.14 5.03 -11.60
N MET A 124 3.20 4.22 -11.67
CA MET A 124 3.88 3.90 -12.92
C MET A 124 4.39 2.45 -12.95
N PRO A 125 4.64 1.88 -14.14
CA PRO A 125 5.51 0.72 -14.26
C PRO A 125 6.90 1.05 -13.72
N PHE A 126 7.59 0.06 -13.14
CA PHE A 126 8.96 0.24 -12.65
C PHE A 126 9.97 0.24 -13.81
N ALA A 127 9.85 1.23 -14.69
CA ALA A 127 10.53 1.33 -15.97
C ALA A 127 12.02 1.71 -15.87
N PHE A 128 12.53 1.98 -14.66
CA PHE A 128 13.93 2.37 -14.45
C PHE A 128 14.95 1.33 -14.98
N CYS A 129 14.52 0.08 -15.16
CA CYS A 129 15.34 -0.97 -15.78
C CYS A 129 15.68 -0.69 -17.25
N THR A 130 14.84 0.05 -18.00
CA THR A 130 15.11 0.40 -19.40
C THR A 130 16.16 1.50 -19.53
N ARG A 131 16.32 2.32 -18.48
CA ARG A 131 17.18 3.52 -18.44
C ARG A 131 16.79 4.60 -19.46
N GLU A 132 15.65 4.43 -20.13
CA GLU A 132 15.13 5.40 -21.07
C GLU A 132 14.50 6.57 -20.30
N LYS A 133 14.58 7.78 -20.87
CA LYS A 133 13.92 8.96 -20.30
C LYS A 133 12.50 9.13 -20.84
N PHE A 134 12.31 8.88 -22.13
CA PHE A 134 11.02 9.05 -22.80
C PHE A 134 10.33 7.69 -22.98
N PRO A 135 9.02 7.57 -22.70
CA PRO A 135 8.15 8.59 -22.09
C PRO A 135 8.19 8.59 -20.54
N TRP A 136 9.03 7.76 -19.92
CA TRP A 136 8.95 7.44 -18.48
C TRP A 136 9.06 8.64 -17.52
N CYS A 137 9.86 9.65 -17.85
CA CYS A 137 9.98 10.85 -17.03
C CYS A 137 8.71 11.72 -17.03
N GLU A 138 7.76 11.50 -17.94
CA GLU A 138 6.47 12.20 -17.96
C GLU A 138 5.51 11.69 -16.86
N PHE A 139 5.78 10.54 -16.24
CA PHE A 139 5.09 10.12 -15.00
C PHE A 139 5.44 10.99 -13.79
N ALA A 140 6.47 11.83 -13.87
CA ALA A 140 6.87 12.68 -12.76
C ALA A 140 5.87 13.84 -12.56
N GLU A 141 5.32 13.95 -11.35
CA GLU A 141 4.28 14.92 -11.00
C GLU A 141 4.74 15.84 -9.86
N ASP A 142 4.10 17.00 -9.69
CA ASP A 142 4.34 17.84 -8.51
C ASP A 142 3.87 17.13 -7.23
N ALA A 143 4.69 17.17 -6.18
CA ALA A 143 4.42 16.44 -4.94
C ALA A 143 3.16 16.90 -4.20
N GLU A 144 2.78 18.18 -4.28
CA GLU A 144 1.66 18.75 -3.54
C GLU A 144 0.43 18.99 -4.45
N HIS A 145 0.67 19.43 -5.68
CA HIS A 145 -0.35 19.87 -6.63
C HIS A 145 -0.56 18.92 -7.81
N GLY A 146 0.23 17.83 -7.88
CA GLY A 146 0.07 16.77 -8.87
C GLY A 146 -1.30 16.10 -8.78
N PRO A 147 -1.80 15.54 -9.90
CA PRO A 147 -3.13 14.92 -9.96
C PRO A 147 -3.25 13.75 -8.98
N THR A 148 -2.18 12.96 -8.79
CA THR A 148 -2.18 11.88 -7.80
C THR A 148 -2.41 12.41 -6.38
N THR A 149 -1.66 13.43 -5.95
CA THR A 149 -1.83 14.00 -4.60
C THR A 149 -3.20 14.62 -4.43
N LYS A 150 -3.76 15.28 -5.45
CA LYS A 150 -5.12 15.83 -5.40
C LYS A 150 -6.18 14.75 -5.16
N LEU A 151 -6.15 13.67 -5.93
CA LEU A 151 -7.06 12.53 -5.72
C LEU A 151 -6.89 11.94 -4.31
N MET A 152 -5.66 11.73 -3.87
CA MET A 152 -5.40 11.17 -2.54
C MET A 152 -5.85 12.10 -1.41
N LYS A 153 -5.81 13.42 -1.58
CA LYS A 153 -6.36 14.39 -0.61
C LYS A 153 -7.87 14.23 -0.45
N GLU A 154 -8.59 14.03 -1.55
CA GLU A 154 -10.03 13.78 -1.54
C GLU A 154 -10.38 12.47 -0.81
N LEU A 155 -9.71 11.38 -1.17
CA LEU A 155 -9.94 10.07 -0.57
C LEU A 155 -9.51 10.02 0.91
N ALA A 156 -8.40 10.66 1.28
CA ALA A 156 -7.95 10.78 2.66
C ALA A 156 -9.02 11.43 3.53
N LYS A 157 -9.60 12.55 3.05
CA LYS A 157 -10.68 13.26 3.74
C LYS A 157 -11.96 12.42 3.79
N GLN A 158 -12.35 11.79 2.68
CA GLN A 158 -13.55 10.98 2.58
C GLN A 158 -13.53 9.81 3.59
N TYR A 159 -12.40 9.13 3.71
CA TYR A 159 -12.27 7.95 4.58
C TYR A 159 -11.68 8.26 5.96
N ASN A 160 -11.40 9.53 6.26
CA ASN A 160 -10.73 9.95 7.49
C ASN A 160 -9.44 9.13 7.75
N MET A 161 -8.61 9.02 6.71
CA MET A 161 -7.44 8.13 6.67
C MET A 161 -6.19 8.90 6.25
N VAL A 162 -5.08 8.70 6.98
CA VAL A 162 -3.77 9.22 6.56
C VAL A 162 -3.27 8.37 5.39
N ILE A 163 -2.81 9.01 4.31
CA ILE A 163 -2.29 8.33 3.12
C ILE A 163 -0.81 8.67 2.92
N VAL A 164 0.02 7.63 2.75
CA VAL A 164 1.42 7.74 2.33
C VAL A 164 1.52 7.27 0.88
N SER A 165 1.88 8.20 -0.02
CA SER A 165 1.88 8.00 -1.47
C SER A 165 3.26 8.21 -2.08
N PRO A 166 4.05 7.14 -2.29
CA PRO A 166 5.33 7.21 -3.00
C PRO A 166 5.16 7.42 -4.50
N ILE A 167 5.66 8.53 -5.03
CA ILE A 167 5.55 8.91 -6.45
C ILE A 167 6.91 9.30 -7.03
N LEU A 168 6.97 9.38 -8.36
CA LEU A 168 8.02 10.12 -9.04
C LEU A 168 7.67 11.62 -8.99
N GLU A 169 8.48 12.41 -8.33
CA GLU A 169 8.27 13.84 -8.16
C GLU A 169 9.02 14.62 -9.25
N ARG A 170 8.39 15.67 -9.80
CA ARG A 170 9.04 16.74 -10.56
C ARG A 170 9.06 18.02 -9.73
N ASP A 171 10.25 18.53 -9.42
CA ASP A 171 10.42 19.76 -8.64
C ASP A 171 10.60 20.98 -9.55
N SER A 172 9.50 21.63 -9.90
CA SER A 172 9.48 22.81 -10.78
C SER A 172 10.23 24.01 -10.18
N ASN A 173 10.33 24.11 -8.85
CA ASN A 173 11.08 25.17 -8.18
C ASN A 173 12.60 24.95 -8.26
N HIS A 174 13.05 23.74 -8.60
CA HIS A 174 14.46 23.36 -8.69
C HIS A 174 14.75 22.73 -10.07
N ASN A 175 14.50 23.49 -11.12
CA ASN A 175 14.84 23.16 -12.52
C ASN A 175 14.22 21.84 -13.01
N ASP A 176 12.98 21.54 -12.61
CA ASP A 176 12.26 20.32 -12.97
C ASP A 176 13.02 19.02 -12.62
N THR A 177 13.86 19.08 -11.58
CA THR A 177 14.63 17.91 -11.12
C THR A 177 13.68 16.82 -10.67
N ILE A 178 13.96 15.58 -11.09
CA ILE A 178 13.13 14.42 -10.78
C ILE A 178 13.64 13.71 -9.53
N TRP A 179 12.72 13.38 -8.62
CA TRP A 179 13.02 12.74 -7.34
C TRP A 179 12.12 11.53 -7.09
N ASN A 180 12.61 10.55 -6.33
CA ASN A 180 11.75 9.53 -5.73
C ASN A 180 11.29 10.03 -4.36
N THR A 181 9.98 10.14 -4.19
CA THR A 181 9.40 10.93 -3.09
C THR A 181 8.18 10.27 -2.48
N ALA A 182 8.19 10.07 -1.17
CA ALA A 182 7.01 9.73 -0.39
C ALA A 182 6.28 11.01 0.04
N VAL A 183 5.02 11.15 -0.36
CA VAL A 183 4.12 12.22 0.07
C VAL A 183 3.25 11.74 1.22
N VAL A 184 3.08 12.56 2.27
CA VAL A 184 2.21 12.25 3.41
C VAL A 184 1.01 13.20 3.41
N ILE A 185 -0.19 12.63 3.40
CA ILE A 185 -1.47 13.33 3.35
C ILE A 185 -2.23 13.02 4.63
N SER A 186 -2.65 14.08 5.32
CA SER A 186 -3.45 14.02 6.54
C SER A 186 -4.84 13.43 6.27
N ASN A 187 -5.43 12.84 7.30
CA ASN A 187 -6.80 12.32 7.28
C ASN A 187 -7.89 13.38 7.03
N ASN A 188 -7.57 14.67 7.12
CA ASN A 188 -8.47 15.75 6.73
C ASN A 188 -8.27 16.23 5.28
N GLY A 189 -7.40 15.56 4.51
CA GLY A 189 -7.07 15.88 3.13
C GLY A 189 -6.00 16.96 2.97
N ASN A 190 -5.35 17.42 4.03
CA ASN A 190 -4.25 18.37 3.91
C ASN A 190 -2.93 17.66 3.55
N PHE A 191 -2.13 18.29 2.69
CA PHE A 191 -0.74 17.88 2.48
C PHE A 191 0.05 18.19 3.77
N ILE A 192 0.69 17.17 4.34
CA ILE A 192 1.53 17.34 5.55
C ILE A 192 2.96 17.68 5.13
N GLY A 193 3.46 16.99 4.11
CA GLY A 193 4.85 17.10 3.69
C GLY A 193 5.26 15.96 2.76
N LYS A 194 6.55 15.97 2.43
CA LYS A 194 7.18 14.96 1.57
C LYS A 194 8.55 14.56 2.11
N HIS A 195 8.99 13.34 1.79
CA HIS A 195 10.33 12.84 2.07
C HIS A 195 10.92 12.23 0.80
N ARG A 196 12.14 12.65 0.43
CA ARG A 196 12.87 12.13 -0.74
C ARG A 196 13.75 10.96 -0.33
N LYS A 197 13.88 9.99 -1.23
CA LYS A 197 14.71 8.80 -1.04
C LYS A 197 16.16 9.20 -0.73
N ASN A 198 16.67 8.76 0.43
CA ASN A 198 18.04 9.07 0.88
C ASN A 198 19.11 8.26 0.16
N HIS A 199 18.80 7.02 -0.25
CA HIS A 199 19.72 6.05 -0.84
C HIS A 199 19.08 5.33 -2.03
#